data_AF-A0A259DBS2-F1
#
_entry.id   AF-A0A259DBS2-F1
#
_cell.length_a   1.000
_cell.length_b   1.000
_cell.length_c   1.000
_cell.angle_alpha   90.00
_cell.angle_beta   90.00
_cell.angle_gamma   90.00
#
_symmetry.space_group_name_H-M   'P 1'
#
loop_
_entity.id
_entity.type
_entity.pdbx_description
1 polymer ?
#
loop_
_entity_poly.entity_id
_entity_poly.type
_entity_poly.pdbx_seq_one_letter_code
_entity_poly.pdbx_strand_id
1 'polypeptide(L)'
;MTHVDYIAGSTFHGRRGGVGNRFQYRVDYVLLNPETARGPALFARNRGNLTALHDTDHGGPPKQGQGVAWVRQVLAEQGLPEASEILLLAQPRVLGHVFNPVSFWLCYDVRDLRVVIAEVSNTFGQRHCY
;
A
#
# COMPACT_ATOMS: atom_id res chain seq x y z
N MET A 1 15.75 2.56 -0.66
CA MET A 1 15.18 3.91 -0.54
C MET A 1 14.95 4.27 0.93
N THR A 2 15.43 5.42 1.42
CA THR A 2 15.34 5.78 2.87
C THR A 2 14.35 6.89 3.19
N HIS A 3 13.77 7.56 2.20
CA HIS A 3 12.78 8.61 2.38
C HIS A 3 11.37 8.10 2.05
N VAL A 4 10.38 8.94 2.33
CA VAL A 4 8.97 8.71 2.02
C VAL A 4 8.59 9.67 0.91
N ASP A 5 8.17 9.13 -0.22
CA ASP A 5 7.70 9.92 -1.36
C ASP A 5 6.20 10.13 -1.30
N TYR A 6 5.77 11.32 -1.67
CA TYR A 6 4.38 11.63 -1.89
C TYR A 6 4.03 11.40 -3.36
N ILE A 7 3.02 10.57 -3.60
CA ILE A 7 2.55 10.23 -4.93
C ILE A 7 1.15 10.81 -5.11
N ALA A 8 1.05 11.88 -5.90
CA ALA A 8 -0.23 12.48 -6.26
C ALA A 8 -1.02 11.51 -7.14
N GLY A 9 -2.25 11.19 -6.73
CA GLY A 9 -3.11 10.26 -7.45
C GLY A 9 -4.51 10.81 -7.64
N SER A 10 -5.20 10.39 -8.69
CA SER A 10 -6.61 10.67 -8.88
C SER A 10 -7.35 9.42 -9.34
N THR A 11 -8.57 9.24 -8.84
CA THR A 11 -9.43 8.15 -9.25
C THR A 11 -10.72 8.71 -9.84
N PHE A 12 -11.24 8.00 -10.83
CA PHE A 12 -12.47 8.32 -11.50
C PHE A 12 -13.45 7.17 -11.32
N HIS A 13 -14.68 7.51 -10.98
CA HIS A 13 -15.78 6.58 -11.03
C HIS A 13 -16.84 7.13 -11.97
N GLY A 14 -17.31 6.26 -12.85
CA GLY A 14 -18.41 6.56 -13.74
C GLY A 14 -19.28 5.32 -13.92
N ARG A 15 -20.59 5.49 -13.75
CA ARG A 15 -21.54 4.44 -14.08
C ARG A 15 -22.01 4.63 -15.53
N ARG A 16 -22.00 3.55 -16.32
CA ARG A 16 -22.65 3.53 -17.65
C ARG A 16 -24.12 3.14 -17.44
N GLY A 17 -25.08 3.92 -17.95
CA GLY A 17 -26.52 3.69 -17.79
C GLY A 17 -27.34 4.99 -17.82
N GLY A 18 -28.65 4.90 -17.57
CA GLY A 18 -29.60 6.02 -17.70
C GLY A 18 -29.41 7.18 -16.71
N VAL A 19 -28.71 6.96 -15.59
CA VAL A 19 -28.29 8.02 -14.66
C VAL A 19 -26.78 8.21 -14.78
N GLY A 20 -26.37 9.38 -15.28
CA GLY A 20 -24.97 9.74 -15.51
C GLY A 20 -24.29 10.26 -14.25
N ASN A 21 -23.97 9.39 -13.29
CA ASN A 21 -23.12 9.76 -12.15
C ASN A 21 -21.65 9.55 -12.51
N ARG A 22 -20.88 10.65 -12.47
CA ARG A 22 -19.43 10.67 -12.69
C ARG A 22 -18.78 11.54 -11.62
N PHE A 23 -17.70 11.05 -11.04
CA PHE A 23 -16.96 11.75 -10.01
C PHE A 23 -15.48 11.43 -10.12
N GLN A 24 -14.64 12.45 -9.95
CA GLN A 24 -13.19 12.34 -9.88
C GLN A 24 -12.72 12.99 -8.60
N TYR A 25 -11.83 12.33 -7.88
CA TYR A 25 -11.25 12.87 -6.66
C TYR A 25 -9.82 12.37 -6.48
N ARG A 26 -9.08 13.05 -5.60
CA ARG A 26 -7.70 12.70 -5.29
C ARG A 26 -7.64 11.44 -4.42
N VAL A 27 -6.70 10.57 -4.75
CA VAL A 27 -6.30 9.41 -3.95
C VAL A 27 -4.79 9.46 -3.86
N ASP A 28 -4.30 10.30 -2.96
CA ASP A 28 -2.87 10.45 -2.78
C ASP A 28 -2.30 9.27 -1.98
N TYR A 29 -1.09 8.88 -2.36
CA TYR A 29 -0.36 7.76 -1.80
C TYR A 29 0.98 8.24 -1.21
N VAL A 30 1.57 7.38 -0.39
CA VAL A 30 2.99 7.42 -0.11
C VAL A 30 3.68 6.19 -0.68
N LEU A 31 4.90 6.38 -1.19
CA LEU A 31 5.80 5.31 -1.61
C LEU A 31 7.00 5.29 -0.67
N LEU A 32 7.28 4.12 -0.08
CA LEU A 32 8.40 3.97 0.86
C LEU A 32 8.94 2.54 0.90
N ASN A 33 10.17 2.37 1.38
CA ASN A 33 10.68 1.06 1.80
C ASN A 33 10.28 0.82 3.27
N PRO A 34 9.42 -0.17 3.60
CA PRO A 34 8.86 -0.30 4.94
C PRO A 34 9.88 -0.66 6.04
N GLU A 35 11.02 -1.22 5.67
CA GLU A 35 12.09 -1.64 6.60
C GLU A 35 13.04 -0.49 6.93
N THR A 36 13.21 0.49 6.03
CA THR A 36 14.29 1.49 6.15
C THR A 36 13.82 2.95 6.12
N ALA A 37 12.58 3.21 5.69
CA ALA A 37 12.12 4.57 5.44
C ALA A 37 12.00 5.41 6.73
N ARG A 38 12.45 6.66 6.60
CA ARG A 38 12.25 7.74 7.57
C ARG A 38 11.49 8.86 6.86
N GLY A 39 10.44 9.35 7.50
CA GLY A 39 9.60 10.41 6.95
C GLY A 39 9.70 11.75 7.71
N PRO A 40 8.95 12.77 7.26
CA PRO A 40 8.89 14.07 7.94
C PRO A 40 8.26 13.97 9.33
N ALA A 41 8.36 15.05 10.12
CA ALA A 41 7.93 15.07 11.53
C ALA A 41 6.46 14.66 11.75
N LEU A 42 5.57 14.90 10.80
CA LEU A 42 4.14 14.57 10.85
C LEU A 42 3.79 13.20 10.26
N PHE A 43 4.81 12.42 9.87
CA PHE A 43 4.68 11.05 9.39
C PHE A 43 5.31 10.06 10.36
N ALA A 44 4.75 8.87 10.49
CA ALA A 44 5.36 7.80 11.28
C ALA A 44 5.15 6.39 10.69
N ARG A 45 6.05 5.49 11.06
CA ARG A 45 5.94 4.05 10.81
C ARG A 45 5.65 3.34 12.12
N ASN A 46 4.66 2.45 12.12
CA ASN A 46 4.30 1.57 13.23
C ASN A 46 4.05 2.29 14.58
N ARG A 47 3.70 3.58 14.55
CA ARG A 47 3.31 4.38 15.72
C ARG A 47 2.38 5.52 15.31
N GLY A 48 1.61 6.05 16.26
CA GLY A 48 0.66 7.15 16.01
C GLY A 48 1.35 8.47 15.70
N ASN A 49 0.82 9.20 14.72
CA ASN A 49 1.17 10.58 14.35
C ASN A 49 0.02 11.19 13.52
N LEU A 50 0.15 12.43 13.02
CA LEU A 50 -0.83 13.03 12.11
C LEU A 50 -1.08 12.15 10.88
N THR A 51 -0.01 11.62 10.29
CA THR A 51 -0.06 10.58 9.26
C THR A 51 0.80 9.38 9.65
N ALA A 52 0.33 8.15 9.39
CA ALA A 52 1.10 6.96 9.74
C ALA A 52 0.82 5.76 8.83
N LEU A 53 1.83 4.93 8.61
CA LEU A 53 1.67 3.58 8.03
C LEU A 53 2.03 2.52 9.06
N HIS A 54 1.14 1.53 9.22
CA HIS A 54 1.33 0.41 10.12
C HIS A 54 1.42 -0.90 9.34
N ASP A 55 2.31 -1.80 9.77
CA ASP A 55 2.42 -3.13 9.17
C ASP A 55 1.17 -3.95 9.41
N THR A 56 0.45 -3.72 10.51
CA THR A 56 -0.84 -4.37 10.77
C THR A 56 -1.91 -4.03 9.73
N ASP A 57 -1.73 -2.96 8.94
CA ASP A 57 -2.62 -2.63 7.83
C ASP A 57 -2.24 -3.32 6.52
N HIS A 58 -1.07 -3.93 6.39
CA HIS A 58 -0.51 -4.38 5.11
C HIS A 58 0.18 -5.74 5.19
N GLY A 59 0.05 -6.54 4.13
CA GLY A 59 0.69 -7.84 4.03
C GLY A 59 0.00 -8.90 4.87
N GLY A 60 -1.20 -9.30 4.45
CA GLY A 60 -2.01 -10.32 5.13
C GLY A 60 -3.46 -9.89 5.33
N PRO A 61 -4.22 -10.60 6.18
CA PRO A 61 -5.61 -10.24 6.46
C PRO A 61 -5.72 -8.83 7.07
N PRO A 62 -6.83 -8.11 6.82
CA PRO A 62 -7.03 -6.77 7.36
C PRO A 62 -6.84 -6.71 8.89
N LYS A 63 -6.07 -5.71 9.36
CA LYS A 63 -5.69 -5.50 10.77
C LYS A 63 -4.80 -6.58 11.38
N GLN A 64 -4.38 -7.57 10.59
CA GLN A 64 -3.47 -8.65 10.96
C GLN A 64 -2.31 -8.75 9.96
N GLY A 65 -1.96 -7.62 9.35
CA GLY A 65 -0.83 -7.53 8.42
C GLY A 65 0.50 -7.80 9.12
N GLN A 66 1.43 -8.39 8.37
CA GLN A 66 2.79 -8.74 8.80
C GLN A 66 3.85 -7.97 7.99
N GLY A 67 3.42 -7.00 7.17
CA GLY A 67 4.30 -6.15 6.38
C GLY A 67 5.20 -6.94 5.43
N VAL A 68 6.48 -6.60 5.41
CA VAL A 68 7.47 -7.18 4.48
C VAL A 68 7.68 -8.68 4.69
N ALA A 69 7.50 -9.18 5.92
CA ALA A 69 7.62 -10.61 6.19
C ALA A 69 6.60 -11.44 5.38
N TRP A 70 5.37 -10.93 5.26
CA TRP A 70 4.35 -11.57 4.43
C TRP A 70 4.70 -11.54 2.95
N VAL A 71 5.26 -10.43 2.44
CA VAL A 71 5.69 -10.34 1.03
C VAL A 71 6.74 -11.40 0.72
N ARG A 72 7.75 -11.55 1.59
CA ARG A 72 8.79 -12.59 1.44
C ARG A 72 8.18 -13.99 1.43
N GLN A 73 7.21 -14.24 2.32
CA GLN A 73 6.48 -15.51 2.36
C GLN A 73 5.72 -15.77 1.04
N VAL A 74 4.97 -14.78 0.54
CA VAL A 74 4.22 -14.90 -0.73
C VAL A 74 5.17 -15.19 -1.90
N LEU A 75 6.31 -14.48 -2.01
CA LEU A 75 7.28 -14.74 -3.06
C LEU A 75 7.81 -16.18 -3.00
N ALA A 76 8.16 -16.66 -1.80
CA ALA A 76 8.65 -18.03 -1.61
C ALA A 76 7.59 -19.08 -1.94
N GLU A 77 6.34 -18.90 -1.50
CA GLU A 77 5.22 -19.82 -1.78
C GLU A 77 4.89 -19.91 -3.27
N GLN A 78 5.07 -18.82 -4.02
CA GLN A 78 4.87 -18.78 -5.47
C GLN A 78 6.12 -19.22 -6.26
N GLY A 79 7.22 -19.60 -5.60
CA GLY A 79 8.47 -19.96 -6.27
C GLY A 79 9.14 -18.80 -7.01
N LEU A 80 8.86 -17.57 -6.60
CA LEU A 80 9.42 -16.34 -7.17
C LEU A 80 10.76 -15.99 -6.50
N PRO A 81 11.68 -15.29 -7.20
CA PRO A 81 12.95 -14.89 -6.62
C PRO A 81 12.76 -13.95 -5.42
N GLU A 82 13.69 -14.00 -4.48
CA GLU A 82 13.74 -13.03 -3.38
C GLU A 82 13.96 -11.62 -3.92
N ALA A 83 13.22 -10.66 -3.39
CA ALA A 83 13.36 -9.25 -3.75
C ALA A 83 14.53 -8.63 -2.98
N SER A 84 15.45 -7.96 -3.68
CA SER A 84 16.51 -7.18 -3.04
C SER A 84 15.99 -5.87 -2.45
N GLU A 85 14.88 -5.35 -2.97
CA GLU A 85 14.16 -4.23 -2.38
C GLU A 85 12.65 -4.42 -2.49
N ILE A 86 11.94 -4.10 -1.40
CA ILE A 86 10.49 -4.13 -1.33
C ILE A 86 10.01 -2.73 -0.97
N LEU A 87 9.22 -2.14 -1.86
CA LEU A 87 8.53 -0.87 -1.62
C LEU A 87 7.04 -1.10 -1.41
N LEU A 88 6.41 -0.22 -0.64
CA LEU A 88 4.97 -0.18 -0.42
C LEU A 88 4.43 1.15 -0.93
N LEU A 89 3.47 1.09 -1.87
CA LEU A 89 2.62 2.19 -2.29
C LEU A 89 1.27 2.06 -1.59
N ALA A 90 0.99 2.94 -0.63
CA ALA A 90 -0.21 2.86 0.20
C ALA A 90 -0.70 4.24 0.64
N GLN A 91 -1.98 4.35 0.98
CA GLN A 91 -2.52 5.54 1.62
C GLN A 91 -2.25 5.46 3.13
N PRO A 92 -1.59 6.46 3.74
CA PRO A 92 -1.36 6.45 5.18
C PRO A 92 -2.66 6.66 5.94
N ARG A 93 -2.72 6.22 7.20
CA ARG A 93 -3.70 6.70 8.15
C ARG A 93 -3.56 8.22 8.29
N VAL A 94 -4.68 8.93 8.37
CA VAL A 94 -4.76 10.34 8.75
C VAL A 94 -5.56 10.43 10.04
N LEU A 95 -4.96 10.98 11.10
CA LEU A 95 -5.55 11.02 12.44
C LEU A 95 -6.06 9.64 12.91
N GLY A 96 -5.34 8.57 12.55
CA GLY A 96 -5.69 7.19 12.91
C GLY A 96 -6.74 6.52 12.02
N HIS A 97 -7.37 7.24 11.11
CA HIS A 97 -8.36 6.71 10.16
C HIS A 97 -7.71 6.41 8.81
N VAL A 98 -8.07 5.28 8.19
CA VAL A 98 -7.64 4.95 6.84
C VAL A 98 -8.77 4.31 6.06
N PHE A 99 -8.93 4.75 4.82
CA PHE A 99 -9.64 4.00 3.81
C PHE A 99 -8.67 3.78 2.65
N ASN A 100 -8.03 2.60 2.65
CA ASN A 100 -7.05 2.21 1.64
C ASN A 100 -7.66 1.10 0.77
N PRO A 101 -8.28 1.46 -0.36
CA PRO A 101 -8.99 0.48 -1.21
C PRO A 101 -8.02 -0.42 -1.96
N VAL A 102 -6.81 0.07 -2.25
CA VAL A 102 -5.75 -0.73 -2.87
C VAL A 102 -4.37 -0.25 -2.45
N SER A 103 -3.50 -1.17 -2.03
CA SER A 103 -2.06 -0.95 -1.86
C SER A 103 -1.25 -1.88 -2.76
N PHE A 104 -0.04 -1.46 -3.11
CA PHE A 104 0.84 -2.22 -3.99
C PHE A 104 2.19 -2.46 -3.31
N TRP A 105 2.59 -3.72 -3.26
CA TRP A 105 3.96 -4.11 -2.92
C TRP A 105 4.77 -4.22 -4.21
N LEU A 106 5.83 -3.44 -4.32
CA LEU A 106 6.71 -3.40 -5.48
C LEU A 106 8.02 -4.10 -5.12
N CYS A 107 8.23 -5.27 -5.70
CA CYS A 107 9.37 -6.13 -5.43
C CYS A 107 10.39 -6.02 -6.55
N TYR A 108 11.52 -5.40 -6.24
CA TYR A 108 12.62 -5.18 -7.17
C TYR A 108 13.70 -6.25 -6.99
N ASP A 109 14.33 -6.62 -8.09
CA ASP A 109 15.70 -7.16 -8.04
C ASP A 109 16.72 -6.00 -8.00
N VAL A 110 18.00 -6.29 -8.26
CA VAL A 110 19.08 -5.30 -8.20
C VAL A 110 18.82 -4.09 -9.13
N ARG A 111 17.99 -4.22 -10.17
CA ARG A 111 17.76 -3.18 -11.18
C ARG A 111 16.30 -2.99 -11.58
N ASP A 112 15.53 -4.06 -11.67
CA ASP A 112 14.22 -4.10 -12.31
C ASP A 112 13.11 -4.45 -11.33
N LEU A 113 11.93 -3.87 -11.54
CA LEU A 113 10.69 -4.30 -10.89
C LEU A 113 10.31 -5.68 -11.43
N ARG A 114 10.23 -6.69 -10.56
CA ARG A 114 9.96 -8.08 -10.93
C ARG A 114 8.55 -8.53 -10.61
N VAL A 115 8.06 -8.15 -9.43
CA VAL A 115 6.75 -8.59 -8.92
C VAL A 115 6.01 -7.39 -8.35
N VAL A 116 4.71 -7.33 -8.62
CA VAL A 116 3.79 -6.40 -7.98
C VAL A 116 2.69 -7.22 -7.34
N ILE A 117 2.48 -7.05 -6.03
CA ILE A 117 1.36 -7.65 -5.32
C ILE A 117 0.34 -6.55 -5.05
N ALA A 118 -0.90 -6.73 -5.52
CA ALA A 118 -1.98 -5.77 -5.33
C ALA A 118 -2.91 -6.23 -4.22
N GLU A 119 -2.89 -5.53 -3.08
CA GLU A 119 -3.81 -5.76 -1.97
C GLU A 119 -5.08 -4.91 -2.15
N VAL A 120 -6.19 -5.53 -2.55
CA VAL A 120 -7.48 -4.85 -2.73
C VAL A 120 -8.37 -5.10 -1.53
N SER A 121 -8.76 -4.02 -0.84
CA SER A 121 -9.66 -4.08 0.32
C SER A 121 -11.01 -3.46 -0.01
N ASN A 122 -12.11 -4.09 0.44
CA ASN A 122 -13.46 -3.55 0.25
C ASN A 122 -14.00 -2.90 1.53
N THR A 123 -15.12 -2.18 1.39
CA THR A 123 -15.81 -1.50 2.49
C THR A 123 -16.41 -2.46 3.53
N PHE A 124 -16.45 -3.76 3.23
CA PHE A 124 -16.95 -4.81 4.13
C PHE A 124 -15.82 -5.47 4.94
N GLY A 125 -14.60 -4.94 4.88
CA GLY A 125 -13.46 -5.43 5.66
C GLY A 125 -12.84 -6.72 5.11
N GLN A 126 -13.13 -7.08 3.86
CA GLN A 126 -12.45 -8.17 3.16
C GLN A 126 -11.25 -7.62 2.39
N ARG A 127 -10.22 -8.46 2.23
CA ARG A 127 -9.07 -8.18 1.36
C ARG A 127 -8.81 -9.37 0.45
N HIS A 128 -8.45 -9.06 -0.78
CA HIS A 128 -7.92 -10.01 -1.74
C HIS A 128 -6.58 -9.51 -2.25
N CYS A 129 -5.62 -10.42 -2.42
CA CYS A 129 -4.30 -10.10 -2.94
C CYS A 129 -4.13 -10.76 -4.30
N TYR A 130 -3.78 -9.96 -5.31
CA TYR A 130 -3.44 -10.42 -6.66
C TYR A 130 -1.93 -10.38 -6.87
#